data_AF-A0A948SV56-F1
#
_entry.id   AF-A0A948SV56-F1
#
_cell.length_a   1.000
_cell.length_b   1.000
_cell.length_c   1.000
_cell.angle_alpha   90.00
_cell.angle_beta   90.00
_cell.angle_gamma   90.00
#
_symmetry.space_group_name_H-M   'P 1'
#
loop_
_entity.id
_entity.type
_entity.pdbx_description
1 polymer ?
#
loop_
_entity_poly.entity_id
_entity_poly.type
_entity_poly.pdbx_seq_one_letter_code
_entity_poly.pdbx_strand_id
1 'polypeptide(L)'
;MNRVIRRLAIGLLLCYVVLFVQLNIVQVGKRDALRADVRNNRESVRTFDAPRGPIVTADGVVIAQTVELPVESQDDYRYQREYPTKELFANVSGYYT
;
A
#
# COMPACT_ATOMS: atom_id res chain seq x y z
N MET A 1 18.05 -30.57 -36.66
CA MET A 1 17.80 -30.17 -35.24
C MET A 1 17.61 -31.41 -34.38
N ASN A 2 18.35 -31.53 -33.28
CA ASN A 2 18.38 -32.74 -32.44
C ASN A 2 17.00 -33.02 -31.81
N ARG A 3 16.47 -34.24 -31.98
CA ARG A 3 15.15 -34.66 -31.45
C ARG A 3 15.08 -34.55 -29.93
N VAL A 4 16.20 -34.78 -29.23
CA VAL A 4 16.27 -34.73 -27.77
C VAL A 4 16.12 -33.28 -27.29
N ILE A 5 16.88 -32.35 -27.89
CA ILE A 5 16.82 -30.92 -27.56
C ILE A 5 15.40 -30.37 -27.79
N ARG A 6 14.75 -30.75 -28.90
CA ARG A 6 13.38 -30.31 -29.20
C ARG A 6 12.36 -30.80 -28.17
N ARG A 7 12.48 -32.04 -27.67
CA ARG A 7 11.58 -32.57 -26.64
C ARG A 7 11.76 -31.85 -25.31
N LEU A 8 12.99 -31.59 -24.90
CA LEU A 8 13.29 -30.82 -23.69
C LEU A 8 12.72 -29.40 -23.77
N ALA A 9 12.95 -28.71 -24.90
CA ALA A 9 12.44 -27.36 -25.12
C ALA A 9 10.91 -27.30 -25.05
N ILE A 10 10.21 -28.27 -25.65
CA ILE A 10 8.74 -28.36 -25.57
C ILE A 10 8.29 -28.59 -24.13
N GLY A 11 8.97 -29.46 -23.38
CA GLY A 11 8.65 -29.69 -21.97
C GLY A 11 8.77 -28.42 -21.12
N LEU A 12 9.89 -27.69 -21.28
CA LEU A 12 10.11 -26.42 -20.59
C LEU A 12 9.09 -25.36 -21.00
N LEU A 13 8.77 -25.25 -22.28
CA LEU A 13 7.75 -24.32 -22.78
C LEU A 13 6.38 -24.63 -22.16
N LEU A 14 6.01 -25.91 -22.06
CA LEU A 14 4.75 -26.33 -21.48
C LEU A 14 4.68 -25.97 -19.98
N CYS A 15 5.75 -26.23 -19.22
CA CYS A 15 5.86 -25.79 -17.83
C CYS A 15 5.74 -24.26 -17.70
N TYR A 16 6.39 -23.50 -18.59
CA TYR A 16 6.30 -22.05 -18.59
C TYR A 16 4.88 -21.56 -18.87
N VAL A 17 4.19 -22.15 -19.84
CA VAL A 17 2.79 -21.81 -20.15
C VAL A 17 1.87 -22.09 -18.96
N VAL A 18 2.06 -23.22 -18.27
CA VAL A 18 1.30 -23.53 -17.04
C VAL A 18 1.53 -22.45 -15.97
N LEU A 19 2.77 -22.05 -15.73
CA LEU A 19 3.09 -20.98 -14.78
C LEU A 19 2.51 -19.63 -15.22
N PHE A 20 2.55 -19.32 -16.51
CA PHE A 20 2.00 -18.10 -17.09
C PHE A 20 0.49 -18.01 -16.89
N VAL A 21 -0.24 -19.10 -17.13
CA VAL A 21 -1.69 -19.17 -16.87
C VAL A 21 -1.98 -18.99 -15.39
N GLN A 22 -1.25 -19.70 -14.51
CA GLN A 22 -1.41 -19.58 -13.07
C GLN A 22 -1.18 -18.14 -12.58
N LEU A 23 -0.16 -17.46 -13.12
CA LEU A 23 0.14 -16.08 -12.80
C LEU A 23 -1.03 -15.15 -13.17
N ASN A 24 -1.61 -15.32 -14.35
CA ASN A 24 -2.75 -14.51 -14.80
C ASN A 24 -4.01 -14.74 -13.96
N ILE A 25 -4.27 -15.98 -13.54
CA ILE A 25 -5.39 -16.29 -12.64
C ILE A 25 -5.24 -15.52 -11.33
N VAL A 26 -4.03 -15.49 -10.74
CA VAL A 26 -3.78 -14.78 -9.48
C VAL A 26 -3.83 -13.26 -9.68
N GLN A 27 -3.15 -12.74 -10.71
CA GLN A 27 -3.01 -11.29 -10.92
C GLN A 27 -4.30 -10.62 -11.39
N VAL A 28 -5.10 -11.29 -12.22
CA VAL A 28 -6.30 -10.71 -12.84
C VAL A 28 -7.56 -11.31 -12.23
N GLY A 29 -7.69 -12.63 -12.23
CA GLY A 29 -8.91 -13.30 -11.77
C GLY A 29 -9.16 -13.17 -10.26
N LYS A 30 -8.10 -13.22 -9.45
CA LYS A 30 -8.18 -13.10 -7.99
C LYS A 30 -7.88 -11.70 -7.47
N ARG A 31 -7.64 -10.72 -8.35
CA ARG A 31 -7.22 -9.37 -7.99
C ARG A 31 -8.11 -8.75 -6.93
N ASP A 32 -9.41 -8.74 -7.17
CA ASP A 32 -10.36 -8.03 -6.31
C ASP A 32 -10.56 -8.76 -4.98
N ALA A 33 -10.58 -10.09 -4.99
CA ALA A 33 -10.61 -10.89 -3.77
C ALA A 33 -9.36 -10.70 -2.90
N LEU A 34 -8.17 -10.66 -3.50
CA LEU A 34 -6.91 -10.41 -2.79
C LEU A 34 -6.79 -8.97 -2.29
N ARG A 35 -7.39 -8.00 -2.98
CA ARG A 35 -7.46 -6.59 -2.54
C ARG A 35 -8.45 -6.41 -1.38
N ALA A 36 -9.58 -7.11 -1.41
CA ALA A 36 -10.59 -7.04 -0.37
C ALA A 36 -10.31 -7.94 0.85
N ASP A 37 -9.25 -8.76 0.81
CA ASP A 37 -8.85 -9.60 1.92
C ASP A 37 -8.44 -8.73 3.12
N VAL A 38 -9.01 -9.02 4.29
CA VAL A 38 -8.75 -8.29 5.55
C VAL A 38 -7.28 -8.32 5.99
N ARG A 39 -6.50 -9.29 5.49
CA ARG A 39 -5.06 -9.39 5.76
C ARG A 39 -4.23 -8.45 4.87
N ASN A 40 -4.83 -7.87 3.84
CA ASN A 40 -4.14 -6.96 2.93
C ASN A 40 -4.23 -5.52 3.44
N ASN A 41 -3.26 -5.13 4.26
CA ASN A 41 -3.14 -3.78 4.82
C ASN A 41 -2.40 -2.79 3.89
N ARG A 42 -1.92 -3.22 2.71
CA ARG A 42 -1.05 -2.38 1.86
C ARG A 42 -1.68 -1.07 1.43
N GLU A 43 -2.96 -1.08 1.07
CA GLU A 43 -3.65 0.16 0.67
C GLU A 43 -3.86 1.10 1.86
N SER A 44 -4.17 0.56 3.04
CA SER A 44 -4.24 1.34 4.28
C SER A 44 -2.88 1.97 4.58
N VAL A 45 -1.81 1.16 4.70
CA VAL A 45 -0.43 1.62 4.92
C VAL A 45 -0.05 2.71 3.93
N ARG A 46 -0.26 2.50 2.64
CA ARG A 46 0.00 3.51 1.60
C ARG A 46 -0.78 4.81 1.79
N THR A 47 -2.01 4.74 2.27
CA THR A 47 -2.87 5.92 2.49
C THR A 47 -2.48 6.73 3.73
N PHE A 48 -1.97 6.06 4.77
CA PHE A 48 -1.47 6.70 5.98
C PHE A 48 -0.02 7.19 5.81
N ASP A 49 0.79 6.51 4.99
CA ASP A 49 2.17 6.89 4.65
C ASP A 49 2.29 8.01 3.62
N ALA A 50 1.17 8.50 3.09
CA ALA A 50 1.22 9.65 2.19
C ALA A 50 1.44 10.93 3.00
N PRO A 51 2.49 11.73 2.73
CA PRO A 51 2.69 13.00 3.41
C PRO A 51 1.57 13.96 3.07
N ARG A 52 0.83 14.44 4.09
CA ARG A 52 -0.29 15.37 3.93
C ARG A 52 0.16 16.79 4.24
N GLY A 53 -0.30 17.76 3.44
CA GLY A 53 -0.03 19.18 3.69
C GLY A 53 -0.55 19.64 5.07
N PRO A 54 0.05 20.67 5.68
CA PRO A 54 -0.45 21.21 6.94
C PRO A 54 -1.80 21.91 6.75
N ILE A 55 -2.64 21.90 7.78
CA ILE A 55 -3.82 22.77 7.86
C ILE A 55 -3.44 23.95 8.72
N VAL A 56 -3.57 25.16 8.16
CA VAL A 56 -3.13 26.41 8.79
C VAL A 56 -4.30 27.38 8.85
N THR A 57 -4.50 28.02 10.00
CA THR A 57 -5.52 29.07 10.17
C THR A 57 -5.06 30.38 9.53
N ALA A 58 -5.97 31.35 9.38
CA ALA A 58 -5.66 32.64 8.75
C ALA A 58 -4.58 33.45 9.50
N ASP A 59 -4.46 33.24 10.81
CA ASP A 59 -3.47 33.80 11.72
C ASP A 59 -2.14 33.01 11.75
N GLY A 60 -2.00 31.96 10.94
CA GLY A 60 -0.76 31.20 10.78
C GLY A 60 -0.56 30.03 11.76
N VAL A 61 -1.57 29.69 12.56
CA VAL A 61 -1.49 28.56 13.50
C VAL A 61 -1.68 27.24 12.76
N VAL A 62 -0.71 26.33 12.92
CA VAL A 62 -0.80 24.98 12.37
C VAL A 62 -1.71 24.13 13.26
N ILE A 63 -2.85 23.73 12.74
CA ILE A 63 -3.84 22.93 13.48
C ILE A 63 -3.76 21.44 13.15
N ALA A 64 -3.14 21.08 12.03
CA ALA A 64 -2.82 19.69 11.73
C ALA A 64 -1.56 19.62 10.85
N GLN A 65 -0.66 18.69 11.15
CA GLN A 65 0.59 18.50 10.41
C GLN A 65 0.94 17.02 10.29
N THR A 66 1.80 16.69 9.33
CA THR A 66 2.33 15.33 9.18
C THR A 66 3.74 15.30 9.75
N VAL A 67 3.98 14.36 10.65
CA VAL A 67 5.28 14.09 11.27
C VAL A 67 5.80 12.74 10.79
N GLU A 68 7.11 12.65 10.58
CA GLU A 68 7.78 11.38 10.28
C GLU A 68 8.03 10.64 11.60
N LEU A 69 7.61 9.37 11.67
CA LEU A 69 7.84 8.54 12.84
C LEU A 69 9.30 8.06 12.86
N PRO A 70 9.92 7.93 14.05
CA PRO A 70 11.26 7.36 14.17
C PRO A 70 11.31 5.95 13.57
N VAL A 71 12.43 5.58 12.96
CA VAL A 71 12.64 4.24 12.36
C VAL A 71 12.46 3.10 13.39
N GLU A 72 12.55 3.43 14.69
CA GLU A 72 12.39 2.51 15.82
C GLU A 72 10.94 2.36 16.29
N SER A 73 9.98 3.12 15.73
CA SER A 73 8.56 2.90 16.03
C SER A 73 8.14 1.51 15.55
N GLN A 74 7.43 0.76 16.40
CA GLN A 74 6.82 -0.52 16.02
C GLN A 74 5.67 -0.39 15.01
N ASP A 75 5.41 0.83 14.54
CA ASP A 75 4.35 1.11 13.59
C ASP A 75 4.80 0.80 12.16
N ASP A 76 3.90 0.17 11.40
CA ASP A 76 4.06 -0.09 9.96
C ASP A 76 4.00 1.20 9.12
N TYR A 77 3.89 2.37 9.75
CA TYR A 77 3.70 3.66 9.12
C TYR A 77 4.93 4.55 9.26
N ARG A 78 5.34 5.19 8.17
CA ARG A 78 6.42 6.18 8.16
C ARG A 78 5.95 7.55 8.63
N TYR A 79 4.68 7.86 8.45
CA TYR A 79 4.13 9.18 8.74
C TYR A 79 2.88 9.08 9.61
N GLN A 80 2.73 10.03 10.51
CA GLN A 80 1.54 10.18 11.33
C GLN A 80 1.01 11.61 11.26
N ARG A 81 -0.32 11.74 11.36
CA ARG A 81 -0.96 13.05 11.47
C ARG A 81 -0.98 13.49 12.94
N GLU A 82 -0.42 14.64 13.21
CA GLU A 82 -0.41 15.30 14.51
C GLU A 82 -1.36 16.51 14.51
N TYR A 83 -2.08 16.70 15.62
CA TYR A 83 -3.01 17.81 15.84
C TYR A 83 -2.58 18.62 17.07
N PRO A 84 -1.70 19.63 16.90
CA PRO A 84 -1.08 20.35 18.02
C PRO A 84 -2.08 21.04 18.96
N THR A 85 -3.22 21.46 18.41
CA THR A 85 -4.26 22.23 19.13
C THR A 85 -5.35 21.36 19.74
N LYS A 86 -5.24 20.03 19.63
CA LYS A 86 -6.17 19.03 20.22
C LYS A 86 -7.64 19.37 19.92
N GLU A 87 -8.45 19.54 20.96
CA GLU A 87 -9.90 19.73 20.86
C GLU A 87 -10.31 21.10 20.31
N LEU A 88 -9.43 22.12 20.39
CA LEU A 88 -9.78 23.50 20.07
C LEU A 88 -10.25 23.67 18.61
N PHE A 89 -9.65 22.91 17.70
CA PHE A 89 -9.99 22.92 16.28
C PHE A 89 -10.52 21.58 15.77
N ALA A 90 -10.87 20.65 16.66
CA ALA A 90 -11.32 19.31 16.27
C ALA A 90 -12.59 19.33 15.41
N ASN A 91 -13.46 20.33 15.58
CA ASN A 91 -14.65 20.54 14.74
C ASN A 91 -14.32 20.94 13.29
N VAL A 92 -13.15 21.51 13.04
CA VAL A 92 -12.70 21.95 11.71
C VAL A 92 -11.70 20.95 11.10
N SER A 93 -10.68 20.55 11.87
CA SER A 93 -9.64 19.62 11.40
C SER A 93 -10.16 18.18 11.28
N GLY A 94 -11.15 17.82 12.09
CA GLY A 94 -11.59 16.45 12.27
C GLY A 94 -10.47 15.56 12.82
N TYR A 95 -10.65 14.25 12.62
CA TYR A 95 -9.64 13.22 12.85
C TYR A 95 -9.67 12.19 11.70
N TYR A 96 -8.61 11.41 11.56
CA TYR A 96 -8.50 10.37 10.56
C TYR A 96 -7.96 9.10 11.23
N THR A 97 -8.73 8.02 11.16
CA THR A 97 -8.46 6.69 11.75
C THR A 97 -8.43 5.65 10.65
#